data_AF-A0A7C7YS19-F1
#
_entry.id   AF-A0A7C7YS19-F1
#
_cell.length_a   1.000
_cell.length_b   1.000
_cell.length_c   1.000
_cell.angle_alpha   90.00
_cell.angle_beta   90.00
_cell.angle_gamma   90.00
#
_symmetry.space_group_name_H-M   'P 1'
#
loop_
_entity.id
_entity.type
_entity.pdbx_description
1 polymer ?
#
loop_
_entity_poly.entity_id
_entity_poly.type
_entity_poly.pdbx_seq_one_letter_code
_entity_poly.pdbx_strand_id
1 'polypeptide(L)'
;MKSLRRWLSMGFSMGFTMGLLPLLMSCQTAETGRESAAIGSHPPARVLFVGNSFTFWRGGLAPHLETLSAAMDPPLEYQAEQVVQGGASLEVMWNQTDAQDQIASGNFDVVVLQEDLPETDVASFRNYSRKFVEAVRQAGARPILFMAWEYDRLDWISLDEIITAHRQVADQLQVEVAPVGLAWRNSKIQQPDLNMYARDAEHPSVAGMFLSLMVIEGTISGIDPVDRVPDALPIRGLQRLDGDALQFLRSIAGQSIRQWNLPPR
;
A
#
# COMPACT_ATOMS: atom_id res chain seq x y z
N MET A 1 99.72 -17.97 45.92
CA MET A 1 98.63 -18.75 46.52
C MET A 1 97.33 -18.43 45.80
N LYS A 2 96.75 -19.45 45.13
CA LYS A 2 95.35 -19.64 44.69
C LYS A 2 94.70 -18.46 43.90
N SER A 3 94.76 -18.45 42.57
CA SER A 3 93.85 -19.12 41.60
C SER A 3 92.48 -18.43 41.48
N LEU A 4 91.84 -18.18 40.33
CA LEU A 4 91.83 -18.90 39.05
C LEU A 4 90.98 -18.05 38.06
N ARG A 5 91.43 -17.87 36.79
CA ARG A 5 90.67 -17.77 35.50
C ARG A 5 89.50 -16.77 35.35
N ARG A 6 89.11 -16.20 34.20
CA ARG A 6 89.56 -16.12 32.79
C ARG A 6 88.66 -15.03 32.14
N TRP A 7 89.25 -14.18 31.28
CA TRP A 7 88.81 -13.76 29.93
C TRP A 7 87.48 -13.01 29.72
N LEU A 8 87.61 -11.81 29.09
CA LEU A 8 86.92 -11.22 27.92
C LEU A 8 85.38 -11.38 27.83
N SER A 9 84.57 -10.38 27.45
CA SER A 9 84.75 -9.32 26.47
C SER A 9 83.54 -8.36 26.49
N MET A 10 83.76 -7.18 25.92
CA MET A 10 82.84 -6.18 25.35
C MET A 10 81.35 -6.56 25.19
N GLY A 11 80.49 -5.56 25.46
CA GLY A 11 79.11 -5.54 24.96
C GLY A 11 78.34 -4.32 25.44
N PHE A 12 78.41 -3.23 24.65
CA PHE A 12 77.61 -2.01 24.78
C PHE A 12 76.12 -2.35 24.69
N SER A 13 75.27 -1.85 25.60
CA SER A 13 73.81 -1.91 25.44
C SER A 13 73.23 -0.51 25.63
N MET A 14 72.72 0.03 24.53
CA MET A 14 72.12 1.35 24.40
C MET A 14 70.65 1.24 24.81
N GLY A 15 70.24 2.01 25.81
CA GLY A 15 68.88 1.99 26.35
C GLY A 15 67.86 2.47 25.32
N PHE A 16 66.84 1.65 25.08
CA PHE A 16 65.62 2.04 24.39
C PHE A 16 64.51 2.21 25.43
N THR A 17 64.07 3.45 25.62
CA THR A 17 62.89 3.80 26.42
C THR A 17 61.63 3.30 25.71
N MET A 18 60.93 2.38 26.37
CA MET A 18 59.65 1.82 25.92
C MET A 18 58.53 2.82 26.18
N GLY A 19 58.14 3.58 25.15
CA GLY A 19 56.94 4.41 25.18
C GLY A 19 55.71 3.54 24.96
N LEU A 20 54.82 3.47 25.97
CA LEU A 20 53.49 2.90 25.85
C LEU A 20 52.68 3.73 24.83
N LEU A 21 52.33 3.11 23.71
CA LEU A 21 51.35 3.63 22.77
C LEU A 21 49.95 3.20 23.25
N PRO A 22 49.00 4.10 23.50
CA PRO A 22 47.63 3.69 23.83
C PRO A 22 46.98 3.11 22.57
N LEU A 23 46.60 1.83 22.64
CA LEU A 23 45.77 1.18 21.64
C LEU A 23 44.37 1.79 21.72
N LEU A 24 44.09 2.80 20.91
CA LEU A 24 42.73 3.29 20.70
C LEU A 24 41.96 2.20 19.94
N MET A 25 41.21 1.37 20.68
CA MET A 25 40.17 0.54 20.09
C MET A 25 39.06 1.46 19.56
N SER A 26 39.15 1.82 18.28
CA SER A 26 38.01 2.36 17.55
C SER A 26 36.95 1.27 17.45
N CYS A 27 35.91 1.39 18.27
CA CYS A 27 34.67 0.65 18.11
C CYS A 27 34.03 1.15 16.80
N GLN A 28 34.27 0.46 15.69
CA GLN A 28 33.51 0.67 14.46
C GLN A 28 32.12 0.14 14.72
N THR A 29 31.21 1.03 15.07
CA THR A 29 29.78 0.78 14.90
C THR A 29 29.57 0.49 13.42
N ALA A 30 29.22 -0.76 13.12
CA ALA A 30 28.72 -1.12 11.81
C ALA A 30 27.42 -0.34 11.60
N GLU A 31 27.52 0.80 10.93
CA GLU A 31 26.38 1.41 10.28
C GLU A 31 25.94 0.40 9.22
N THR A 32 24.88 -0.35 9.53
CA THR A 32 24.10 -1.04 8.53
C THR A 32 23.51 0.04 7.62
N GLY A 33 24.30 0.42 6.62
CA GLY A 33 23.83 1.20 5.50
C GLY A 33 22.59 0.51 4.97
N ARG A 34 21.44 1.18 5.10
CA ARG A 34 20.33 0.93 4.19
C ARG A 34 20.89 1.22 2.81
N GLU A 35 21.27 0.15 2.14
CA GLU A 35 21.47 0.13 0.71
C GLU A 35 20.17 0.70 0.13
N SER A 36 20.24 1.98 -0.26
CA SER A 36 19.21 2.62 -1.04
C SER A 36 19.11 1.79 -2.30
N ALA A 37 18.16 0.87 -2.34
CA ALA A 37 17.77 0.21 -3.57
C ALA A 37 17.61 1.33 -4.59
N ALA A 38 18.48 1.31 -5.61
CA ALA A 38 18.34 2.16 -6.75
C ALA A 38 16.89 2.04 -7.22
N ILE A 39 16.21 3.17 -7.35
CA ILE A 39 14.85 3.24 -7.89
C ILE A 39 14.92 2.59 -9.27
N GLY A 40 14.48 1.34 -9.35
CA GLY A 40 14.25 0.65 -10.61
C GLY A 40 13.27 1.51 -11.40
N SER A 41 13.63 1.84 -12.63
CA SER A 41 13.05 2.89 -13.46
C SER A 41 11.65 2.59 -14.01
N HIS A 42 10.89 1.69 -13.40
CA HIS A 42 9.51 1.40 -13.80
C HIS A 42 8.61 1.25 -12.57
N PRO A 43 7.54 2.05 -12.44
CA PRO A 43 6.47 1.73 -11.49
C PRO A 43 5.88 0.36 -11.83
N PRO A 44 5.23 -0.33 -10.87
CA PRO A 44 4.43 -1.52 -11.18
C PRO A 44 3.43 -1.15 -12.26
N ALA A 45 3.63 -1.69 -13.47
CA ALA A 45 2.92 -1.25 -14.64
C ALA A 45 1.59 -2.00 -14.77
N ARG A 46 1.51 -3.26 -14.33
CA ARG A 46 0.32 -4.10 -14.55
C ARG A 46 -0.46 -4.30 -13.25
N VAL A 47 -1.67 -3.75 -13.19
CA VAL A 47 -2.54 -3.83 -12.02
C VAL A 47 -3.80 -4.62 -12.37
N LEU A 48 -4.12 -5.64 -11.59
CA LEU A 48 -5.41 -6.33 -11.67
C LEU A 48 -6.32 -5.88 -10.53
N PHE A 49 -7.54 -5.47 -10.84
CA PHE A 49 -8.60 -5.27 -9.86
C PHE A 49 -9.52 -6.48 -9.82
N VAL A 50 -9.74 -7.05 -8.63
CA VAL A 50 -10.72 -8.12 -8.41
C VAL A 50 -11.78 -7.59 -7.46
N GLY A 51 -13.05 -7.61 -7.87
CA GLY A 51 -14.13 -7.11 -7.01
C GLY A 51 -15.50 -7.07 -7.67
N ASN A 52 -16.31 -6.09 -7.27
CA ASN A 52 -17.70 -5.99 -7.64
C ASN A 52 -18.05 -4.60 -8.18
N SER A 53 -19.30 -4.17 -8.01
CA SER A 53 -19.75 -2.84 -8.44
C SER A 53 -18.95 -1.70 -7.81
N PHE A 54 -18.38 -1.83 -6.61
CA PHE A 54 -17.48 -0.81 -6.06
C PHE A 54 -16.21 -0.63 -6.89
N THR A 55 -15.81 -1.68 -7.63
CA THR A 55 -14.69 -1.66 -8.57
C THR A 55 -15.08 -1.13 -9.94
N PHE A 56 -16.22 -1.54 -10.53
CA PHE A 56 -16.57 -1.18 -11.93
C PHE A 56 -17.57 -0.01 -12.08
N TRP A 57 -18.18 0.47 -10.99
CA TRP A 57 -19.16 1.55 -11.05
C TRP A 57 -18.54 2.86 -11.58
N ARG A 58 -19.37 3.66 -12.25
CA ARG A 58 -18.96 4.94 -12.88
C ARG A 58 -17.78 4.84 -13.87
N GLY A 59 -17.67 3.73 -14.58
CA GLY A 59 -16.60 3.51 -15.57
C GLY A 59 -15.42 2.73 -15.02
N GLY A 60 -15.40 2.44 -13.72
CA GLY A 60 -14.48 1.50 -13.09
C GLY A 60 -13.13 2.08 -12.70
N LEU A 61 -12.56 1.54 -11.62
CA LEU A 61 -11.27 1.97 -11.07
C LEU A 61 -10.11 1.65 -11.99
N ALA A 62 -10.15 0.52 -12.71
CA ALA A 62 -9.10 0.16 -13.68
C ALA A 62 -8.98 1.20 -14.82
N PRO A 63 -10.05 1.52 -15.59
CA PRO A 63 -9.97 2.57 -16.61
C PRO A 63 -9.63 3.97 -16.05
N HIS A 64 -10.08 4.28 -14.84
CA HIS A 64 -9.75 5.57 -14.21
C HIS A 64 -8.29 5.64 -13.74
N LEU A 65 -7.68 4.52 -13.35
CA LEU A 65 -6.25 4.43 -13.05
C LEU A 65 -5.41 4.69 -14.30
N GLU A 66 -5.78 4.12 -15.44
CA GLU A 66 -5.12 4.40 -16.73
C GLU A 66 -5.33 5.86 -17.17
N THR A 67 -6.53 6.41 -16.93
CA THR A 67 -6.81 7.82 -17.22
C THR A 67 -5.97 8.76 -16.36
N LEU A 68 -5.84 8.47 -15.06
CA LEU A 68 -4.96 9.21 -14.16
C LEU A 68 -3.50 9.08 -14.60
N SER A 69 -3.06 7.86 -14.93
CA SER A 69 -1.73 7.55 -15.42
C SER A 69 -1.34 8.41 -16.63
N ALA A 70 -2.21 8.48 -17.63
CA ALA A 70 -1.98 9.22 -18.87
C ALA A 70 -2.01 10.75 -18.68
N ALA A 71 -2.66 11.24 -17.62
CA ALA A 71 -2.79 12.67 -17.34
C ALA A 71 -1.65 13.24 -16.47
N MET A 72 -0.69 12.41 -16.06
CA MET A 72 0.51 12.86 -15.35
C MET A 72 1.63 13.23 -16.33
N ASP A 73 2.52 14.12 -15.90
CA ASP A 73 3.74 14.49 -16.65
C ASP A 73 5.01 14.22 -15.79
N PRO A 74 5.83 13.22 -16.12
CA PRO A 74 5.60 12.21 -17.16
C PRO A 74 4.45 11.24 -16.78
N PRO A 75 3.85 10.51 -17.75
CA PRO A 75 2.84 9.50 -17.47
C PRO A 75 3.32 8.42 -16.51
N LEU A 76 2.40 7.86 -15.71
CA LEU A 76 2.73 6.81 -14.73
C LEU A 76 2.86 5.39 -15.33
N GLU A 77 2.49 5.22 -16.61
CA GLU A 77 2.57 3.96 -17.36
C GLU A 77 1.77 2.76 -16.80
N TYR A 78 0.75 2.99 -15.96
CA TYR A 78 -0.19 1.94 -15.55
C TYR A 78 -0.98 1.34 -16.73
N GLN A 79 -1.10 0.02 -16.71
CA GLN A 79 -2.00 -0.85 -17.48
C GLN A 79 -2.89 -1.58 -16.46
N ALA A 80 -4.20 -1.40 -16.54
CA ALA A 80 -5.11 -1.91 -15.54
C ALA A 80 -6.18 -2.82 -16.14
N GLU A 81 -6.30 -4.01 -15.57
CA GLU A 81 -7.32 -4.99 -15.92
C GLU A 81 -8.25 -5.22 -14.73
N GLN A 82 -9.41 -5.84 -14.97
CA GLN A 82 -10.35 -6.15 -13.89
C GLN A 82 -11.10 -7.47 -14.11
N VAL A 83 -11.31 -8.22 -13.03
CA VAL A 83 -12.28 -9.31 -12.94
C VAL A 83 -13.36 -8.88 -11.97
N VAL A 84 -14.59 -8.74 -12.46
CA VAL A 84 -15.68 -8.16 -11.66
C VAL A 84 -17.01 -8.88 -11.77
N GLN A 85 -17.73 -8.98 -10.66
CA GLN A 85 -19.10 -9.49 -10.59
C GLN A 85 -19.92 -8.67 -9.58
N GLY A 86 -21.07 -8.12 -9.99
CA GLY A 86 -21.90 -7.26 -9.12
C GLY A 86 -22.35 -7.98 -7.85
N GLY A 87 -22.26 -7.30 -6.70
CA GLY A 87 -22.61 -7.86 -5.38
C GLY A 87 -21.70 -9.00 -4.89
N ALA A 88 -20.58 -9.28 -5.57
CA ALA A 88 -19.68 -10.35 -5.16
C ALA A 88 -18.82 -9.95 -3.96
N SER A 89 -18.74 -10.84 -2.98
CA SER A 89 -17.68 -10.88 -1.97
C SER A 89 -16.44 -11.59 -2.52
N LEU A 90 -15.31 -11.60 -1.78
CA LEU A 90 -14.15 -12.39 -2.19
C LEU A 90 -14.46 -13.89 -2.29
N GLU A 91 -15.38 -14.43 -1.50
CA GLU A 91 -15.84 -15.81 -1.64
C GLU A 91 -16.45 -16.08 -3.01
N VAL A 92 -17.34 -15.19 -3.45
CA VAL A 92 -17.98 -15.30 -4.76
C VAL A 92 -16.94 -15.15 -5.86
N MET A 93 -16.05 -14.15 -5.76
CA MET A 93 -14.97 -13.97 -6.73
C MET A 93 -14.09 -15.22 -6.86
N TRP A 94 -13.73 -15.86 -5.74
CA TRP A 94 -12.91 -17.07 -5.75
C TRP A 94 -13.63 -18.26 -6.40
N ASN A 95 -14.90 -18.47 -6.07
CA ASN A 95 -15.63 -19.69 -6.46
C ASN A 95 -16.33 -19.58 -7.82
N GLN A 96 -16.65 -18.37 -8.30
CA GLN A 96 -17.58 -18.15 -9.42
C GLN A 96 -17.02 -17.33 -10.57
N THR A 97 -15.77 -16.85 -10.47
CA THR A 97 -15.11 -16.09 -11.54
C THR A 97 -13.79 -16.74 -11.95
N ASP A 98 -13.17 -16.22 -13.00
CA ASP A 98 -11.84 -16.60 -13.47
C ASP A 98 -10.70 -15.84 -12.76
N ALA A 99 -10.97 -15.16 -11.64
CA ALA A 99 -9.97 -14.34 -10.93
C ALA A 99 -8.69 -15.11 -10.59
N GLN A 100 -8.79 -16.38 -10.18
CA GLN A 100 -7.62 -17.21 -9.88
C GLN A 100 -6.76 -17.45 -11.12
N ASP A 101 -7.38 -17.74 -12.27
CA ASP A 101 -6.69 -18.00 -13.53
C ASP A 101 -6.03 -16.73 -14.07
N GLN A 102 -6.72 -15.58 -13.97
CA GLN A 102 -6.18 -14.28 -14.36
C GLN A 102 -4.98 -13.90 -13.47
N ILE A 103 -5.07 -14.09 -12.15
CA ILE A 103 -3.94 -13.86 -11.24
C ILE A 103 -2.75 -14.74 -11.62
N ALA A 104 -2.98 -16.04 -11.89
CA ALA A 104 -1.91 -16.98 -12.16
C ALA A 104 -1.22 -16.77 -13.52
N SER A 105 -1.92 -16.25 -14.52
CA SER A 105 -1.42 -16.17 -15.90
C SER A 105 -1.18 -14.74 -16.43
N GLY A 106 -1.74 -13.72 -15.76
CA GLY A 106 -1.77 -12.34 -16.26
C GLY A 106 -0.49 -11.52 -16.03
N ASN A 107 0.51 -12.08 -15.32
CA ASN A 107 1.79 -11.44 -15.00
C ASN A 107 1.59 -10.01 -14.45
N PHE A 108 0.73 -9.88 -13.45
CA PHE A 108 0.46 -8.60 -12.79
C PHE A 108 1.55 -8.28 -11.77
N ASP A 109 1.89 -7.01 -11.63
CA ASP A 109 2.78 -6.53 -10.56
C ASP A 109 2.02 -6.36 -9.24
N VAL A 110 0.75 -5.94 -9.36
CA VAL A 110 -0.14 -5.67 -8.22
C VAL A 110 -1.51 -6.26 -8.48
N VAL A 111 -2.09 -6.86 -7.45
CA VAL A 111 -3.51 -7.27 -7.46
C VAL A 111 -4.24 -6.59 -6.32
N VAL A 112 -5.21 -5.75 -6.67
CA VAL A 112 -6.11 -5.07 -5.74
C VAL A 112 -7.35 -5.93 -5.55
N LEU A 113 -7.53 -6.42 -4.32
CA LEU A 113 -8.57 -7.36 -3.93
C LEU A 113 -9.63 -6.61 -3.11
N GLN A 114 -10.79 -6.34 -3.70
CA GLN A 114 -11.91 -5.69 -3.02
C GLN A 114 -12.77 -6.73 -2.29
N GLU A 115 -12.99 -6.50 -0.99
CA GLU A 115 -14.05 -7.16 -0.24
C GLU A 115 -15.26 -6.23 -0.09
N ASP A 116 -16.45 -6.82 -0.17
CA ASP A 116 -17.71 -6.20 0.19
C ASP A 116 -18.22 -6.86 1.47
N LEU A 117 -17.66 -6.44 2.60
CA LEU A 117 -17.88 -7.12 3.86
C LEU A 117 -19.38 -7.21 4.20
N PRO A 118 -20.20 -6.16 3.99
CA PRO A 118 -21.65 -6.25 4.16
C PRO A 118 -22.35 -7.38 3.36
N GLU A 119 -21.86 -7.82 2.20
CA GLU A 119 -22.44 -8.93 1.41
C GLU A 119 -21.99 -10.33 1.91
N THR A 120 -21.20 -10.41 2.98
CA THR A 120 -20.67 -11.67 3.50
C THR A 120 -20.58 -11.66 5.02
N ASP A 121 -19.66 -12.43 5.61
CA ASP A 121 -19.34 -12.38 7.04
C ASP A 121 -17.82 -12.31 7.26
N VAL A 122 -17.42 -11.94 8.48
CA VAL A 122 -16.01 -11.76 8.87
C VAL A 122 -15.19 -13.04 8.73
N ALA A 123 -15.79 -14.21 8.93
CA ALA A 123 -15.08 -15.48 8.80
C ALA A 123 -14.78 -15.81 7.34
N SER A 124 -15.76 -15.61 6.45
CA SER A 124 -15.59 -15.76 5.00
C SER A 124 -14.54 -14.77 4.47
N PHE A 125 -14.64 -13.49 4.81
CA PHE A 125 -13.64 -12.48 4.45
C PHE A 125 -12.21 -12.89 4.85
N ARG A 126 -12.00 -13.32 6.11
CA ARG A 126 -10.68 -13.78 6.57
C ARG A 126 -10.18 -14.98 5.76
N ASN A 127 -11.05 -15.94 5.50
CA ASN A 127 -10.70 -17.15 4.76
C ASN A 127 -10.31 -16.84 3.30
N TYR A 128 -11.13 -16.06 2.61
CA TYR A 128 -10.93 -15.76 1.20
C TYR A 128 -9.86 -14.69 0.95
N SER A 129 -9.66 -13.76 1.89
CA SER A 129 -8.46 -12.92 1.89
C SER A 129 -7.19 -13.76 1.94
N ARG A 130 -7.11 -14.76 2.83
CA ARG A 130 -5.93 -15.64 2.90
C ARG A 130 -5.69 -16.36 1.57
N LYS A 131 -6.73 -16.94 0.99
CA LYS A 131 -6.65 -17.67 -0.29
C LYS A 131 -6.17 -16.77 -1.42
N PHE A 132 -6.75 -15.60 -1.60
CA PHE A 132 -6.33 -14.66 -2.63
C PHE A 132 -4.92 -14.11 -2.39
N VAL A 133 -4.60 -13.69 -1.16
CA VAL A 133 -3.26 -13.18 -0.84
C VAL A 133 -2.19 -14.23 -1.12
N GLU A 134 -2.46 -15.50 -0.80
CA GLU A 134 -1.58 -16.62 -1.13
C GLU A 134 -1.44 -16.79 -2.65
N ALA A 135 -2.55 -16.84 -3.40
CA ALA A 135 -2.53 -17.00 -4.86
C ALA A 135 -1.76 -15.86 -5.56
N VAL A 136 -1.99 -14.60 -5.14
CA VAL A 136 -1.30 -13.43 -5.67
C VAL A 136 0.21 -13.51 -5.44
N ARG A 137 0.63 -13.89 -4.21
CA ARG A 137 2.05 -14.07 -3.90
C ARG A 137 2.69 -15.23 -4.66
N GLN A 138 1.97 -16.33 -4.85
CA GLN A 138 2.43 -17.47 -5.65
C GLN A 138 2.65 -17.08 -7.13
N ALA A 139 1.85 -16.16 -7.65
CA ALA A 139 2.04 -15.59 -8.98
C ALA A 139 3.18 -14.53 -9.05
N GLY A 140 3.84 -14.22 -7.93
CA GLY A 140 4.91 -13.23 -7.85
C GLY A 140 4.43 -11.77 -7.76
N ALA A 141 3.12 -11.56 -7.62
CA ALA A 141 2.51 -10.24 -7.54
C ALA A 141 2.36 -9.74 -6.09
N ARG A 142 2.18 -8.43 -5.93
CA ARG A 142 1.92 -7.79 -4.63
C ARG A 142 0.41 -7.66 -4.36
N PRO A 143 -0.13 -8.31 -3.30
CA PRO A 143 -1.53 -8.16 -2.95
C PRO A 143 -1.78 -6.88 -2.15
N ILE A 144 -2.86 -6.16 -2.50
CA ILE A 144 -3.40 -5.05 -1.74
C ILE A 144 -4.89 -5.32 -1.49
N LEU A 145 -5.32 -5.29 -0.23
CA LEU A 145 -6.76 -5.35 0.08
C LEU A 145 -7.37 -3.96 -0.09
N PHE A 146 -8.42 -3.84 -0.89
CA PHE A 146 -9.25 -2.64 -0.93
C PHE A 146 -10.30 -2.75 0.18
N MET A 147 -10.18 -1.90 1.20
CA MET A 147 -11.15 -1.83 2.30
C MET A 147 -12.29 -0.90 1.91
N ALA A 148 -13.42 -1.50 1.52
CA ALA A 148 -14.66 -0.78 1.20
C ALA A 148 -15.30 -0.12 2.45
N TRP A 149 -16.55 0.28 2.32
CA TRP A 149 -17.34 1.00 3.33
C TRP A 149 -18.61 0.22 3.72
N GLU A 150 -19.28 0.73 4.75
CA GLU A 150 -20.61 0.34 5.18
C GLU A 150 -21.70 1.05 4.36
N TYR A 151 -22.89 0.45 4.29
CA TYR A 151 -24.07 1.05 3.68
C TYR A 151 -25.37 0.52 4.30
N ASP A 152 -26.40 1.38 4.30
CA ASP A 152 -27.61 1.21 5.10
C ASP A 152 -28.53 0.06 4.63
N ARG A 153 -28.35 -0.45 3.40
CA ARG A 153 -29.24 -1.50 2.85
C ARG A 153 -29.19 -2.80 3.67
N LEU A 154 -28.01 -3.17 4.18
CA LEU A 154 -27.81 -4.42 4.93
C LEU A 154 -27.58 -4.19 6.42
N ASP A 155 -26.96 -3.06 6.80
CA ASP A 155 -26.92 -2.50 8.17
C ASP A 155 -26.60 -3.49 9.31
N TRP A 156 -25.83 -4.55 9.04
CA TRP A 156 -25.45 -5.53 10.07
C TRP A 156 -24.01 -5.32 10.58
N ILE A 157 -23.19 -4.54 9.86
CA ILE A 157 -21.80 -4.26 10.20
C ILE A 157 -21.48 -2.78 10.07
N SER A 158 -20.87 -2.23 11.10
CA SER A 158 -20.37 -0.86 11.11
C SER A 158 -19.01 -0.74 10.43
N LEU A 159 -18.64 0.46 9.99
CA LEU A 159 -17.29 0.68 9.46
C LEU A 159 -16.18 0.51 10.50
N ASP A 160 -16.47 0.64 11.81
CA ASP A 160 -15.47 0.31 12.84
C ASP A 160 -15.17 -1.19 12.87
N GLU A 161 -16.18 -2.03 12.66
CA GLU A 161 -16.03 -3.47 12.55
C GLU A 161 -15.34 -3.86 11.23
N ILE A 162 -15.67 -3.21 10.12
CA ILE A 162 -14.95 -3.37 8.84
C ILE A 162 -13.45 -3.03 9.01
N ILE A 163 -13.14 -1.88 9.61
CA ILE A 163 -11.76 -1.44 9.89
C ILE A 163 -11.06 -2.47 10.76
N THR A 164 -11.70 -2.93 11.84
CA THR A 164 -11.14 -3.92 12.76
C THR A 164 -10.85 -5.24 12.07
N ALA A 165 -11.77 -5.73 11.23
CA ALA A 165 -11.59 -6.95 10.47
C ALA A 165 -10.39 -6.84 9.50
N HIS A 166 -10.29 -5.71 8.77
CA HIS A 166 -9.19 -5.48 7.84
C HIS A 166 -7.84 -5.34 8.56
N ARG A 167 -7.80 -4.73 9.75
CA ARG A 167 -6.58 -4.68 10.58
C ARG A 167 -6.10 -6.07 10.98
N GLN A 168 -7.02 -6.92 11.41
CA GLN A 168 -6.70 -8.29 11.81
C GLN A 168 -6.19 -9.11 10.62
N VAL A 169 -6.80 -8.97 9.44
CA VAL A 169 -6.33 -9.63 8.22
C VAL A 169 -4.97 -9.09 7.79
N ALA A 170 -4.78 -7.77 7.80
CA ALA A 170 -3.51 -7.11 7.47
C ALA A 170 -2.38 -7.61 8.35
N ASP A 171 -2.59 -7.68 9.67
CA ASP A 171 -1.61 -8.19 10.63
C ASP A 171 -1.34 -9.69 10.45
N GLN A 172 -2.39 -10.51 10.34
CA GLN A 172 -2.24 -11.96 10.19
C GLN A 172 -1.54 -12.37 8.89
N LEU A 173 -1.84 -11.69 7.79
CA LEU A 173 -1.32 -12.03 6.47
C LEU A 173 -0.13 -11.18 6.04
N GLN A 174 0.23 -10.15 6.83
CA GLN A 174 1.23 -9.14 6.49
C GLN A 174 0.96 -8.53 5.11
N VAL A 175 -0.29 -8.11 4.88
CA VAL A 175 -0.78 -7.58 3.59
C VAL A 175 -1.13 -6.10 3.71
N GLU A 176 -0.84 -5.35 2.65
CA GLU A 176 -1.19 -3.94 2.55
C GLU A 176 -2.71 -3.76 2.38
N VAL A 177 -3.23 -2.63 2.86
CA VAL A 177 -4.64 -2.27 2.73
C VAL A 177 -4.74 -0.86 2.19
N ALA A 178 -5.54 -0.67 1.14
CA ALA A 178 -6.01 0.64 0.69
C ALA A 178 -7.25 1.02 1.52
N PRO A 179 -7.15 1.96 2.48
CA PRO A 179 -8.17 2.17 3.50
C PRO A 179 -9.31 3.11 3.01
N VAL A 180 -10.04 2.69 1.98
CA VAL A 180 -11.00 3.56 1.29
C VAL A 180 -12.20 3.94 2.16
N GLY A 181 -12.81 3.00 2.89
CA GLY A 181 -13.89 3.32 3.81
C GLY A 181 -13.48 4.31 4.91
N LEU A 182 -12.25 4.20 5.43
CA LEU A 182 -11.71 5.18 6.39
C LEU A 182 -11.58 6.57 5.74
N ALA A 183 -11.11 6.64 4.50
CA ALA A 183 -11.02 7.91 3.79
C ALA A 183 -12.39 8.56 3.55
N TRP A 184 -13.40 7.76 3.20
CA TRP A 184 -14.77 8.23 3.04
C TRP A 184 -15.33 8.80 4.35
N ARG A 185 -15.12 8.10 5.47
CA ARG A 185 -15.48 8.62 6.80
C ARG A 185 -14.78 9.94 7.11
N ASN A 186 -13.47 10.02 6.87
CA ASN A 186 -12.71 11.24 7.12
C ASN A 186 -13.20 12.41 6.25
N SER A 187 -13.54 12.15 4.98
CA SER A 187 -14.16 13.15 4.10
C SER A 187 -15.50 13.62 4.66
N LYS A 188 -16.39 12.69 5.07
CA LYS A 188 -17.72 13.01 5.60
C LYS A 188 -17.63 13.85 6.88
N ILE A 189 -16.65 13.60 7.75
CA ILE A 189 -16.43 14.38 8.97
C ILE A 189 -15.99 15.81 8.65
N GLN A 190 -15.08 16.00 7.68
CA GLN A 190 -14.49 17.30 7.39
C GLN A 190 -15.32 18.14 6.41
N GLN A 191 -16.01 17.51 5.46
CA GLN A 191 -16.84 18.17 4.45
C GLN A 191 -18.14 17.38 4.22
N PRO A 192 -19.14 17.49 5.13
CA PRO A 192 -20.36 16.68 5.09
C PRO A 192 -21.24 16.90 3.86
N ASP A 193 -21.17 18.09 3.25
CA ASP A 193 -21.93 18.41 2.03
C ASP A 193 -21.37 17.71 0.78
N LEU A 194 -20.11 17.25 0.83
CA LEU A 194 -19.49 16.48 -0.25
C LEU A 194 -19.84 15.00 -0.08
N ASN A 195 -21.00 14.60 -0.62
CA ASN A 195 -21.49 13.24 -0.45
C ASN A 195 -20.62 12.20 -1.21
N MET A 196 -20.15 11.18 -0.51
CA MET A 196 -19.40 10.06 -1.09
C MET A 196 -20.29 9.05 -1.82
N TYR A 197 -21.59 9.03 -1.51
CA TYR A 197 -22.54 8.09 -2.09
C TYR A 197 -23.31 8.67 -3.28
N ALA A 198 -23.65 7.79 -4.21
CA ALA A 198 -24.65 8.04 -5.23
C ALA A 198 -26.06 8.04 -4.61
N ARG A 199 -27.08 8.18 -5.47
CA ARG A 199 -28.48 8.29 -5.02
C ARG A 199 -29.02 7.03 -4.36
N ASP A 200 -28.38 5.89 -4.57
CA ASP A 200 -28.73 4.60 -3.98
C ASP A 200 -28.17 4.41 -2.57
N ALA A 201 -27.40 5.38 -2.04
CA ALA A 201 -26.77 5.31 -0.73
C ALA A 201 -25.81 4.11 -0.52
N GLU A 202 -25.31 3.54 -1.62
CA GLU A 202 -24.45 2.36 -1.59
C GLU A 202 -23.23 2.55 -2.49
N HIS A 203 -23.44 2.94 -3.75
CA HIS A 203 -22.38 3.08 -4.72
C HIS A 203 -21.68 4.45 -4.63
N PRO A 204 -20.44 4.58 -5.15
CA PRO A 204 -19.75 5.86 -5.12
C PRO A 204 -20.44 6.95 -5.95
N SER A 205 -20.45 8.16 -5.41
CA SER A 205 -20.62 9.41 -6.15
C SER A 205 -19.40 9.67 -7.05
N VAL A 206 -19.37 10.81 -7.75
CA VAL A 206 -18.14 11.26 -8.42
C VAL A 206 -17.01 11.45 -7.41
N ALA A 207 -17.30 12.11 -6.29
CA ALA A 207 -16.33 12.44 -5.26
C ALA A 207 -15.86 11.16 -4.55
N GLY A 208 -16.79 10.26 -4.22
CA GLY A 208 -16.46 8.95 -3.65
C GLY A 208 -15.55 8.13 -4.58
N MET A 209 -15.89 8.04 -5.87
CA MET A 209 -15.06 7.34 -6.86
C MET A 209 -13.65 7.97 -6.95
N PHE A 210 -13.55 9.30 -7.03
CA PHE A 210 -12.25 9.96 -7.13
C PHE A 210 -11.41 9.76 -5.86
N LEU A 211 -12.01 9.87 -4.68
CA LEU A 211 -11.33 9.60 -3.42
C LEU A 211 -10.82 8.15 -3.35
N SER A 212 -11.65 7.19 -3.75
CA SER A 212 -11.25 5.77 -3.81
C SER A 212 -10.06 5.57 -4.74
N LEU A 213 -10.09 6.16 -5.95
CA LEU A 213 -8.98 6.11 -6.90
C LEU A 213 -7.69 6.65 -6.28
N MET A 214 -7.74 7.81 -5.64
CA MET A 214 -6.56 8.44 -5.03
C MET A 214 -6.00 7.63 -3.85
N VAL A 215 -6.86 7.03 -3.03
CA VAL A 215 -6.41 6.16 -1.94
C VAL A 215 -5.72 4.91 -2.50
N ILE A 216 -6.30 4.26 -3.50
CA ILE A 216 -5.72 3.07 -4.11
C ILE A 216 -4.41 3.38 -4.80
N GLU A 217 -4.35 4.43 -5.62
CA GLU A 217 -3.13 4.79 -6.34
C GLU A 217 -2.00 5.20 -5.38
N GLY A 218 -2.30 5.97 -4.33
CA GLY A 218 -1.32 6.29 -3.28
C GLY A 218 -0.84 5.06 -2.52
N THR A 219 -1.71 4.04 -2.34
CA THR A 219 -1.29 2.75 -1.75
C THR A 219 -0.40 1.96 -2.71
N ILE A 220 -0.75 1.92 -4.01
CA ILE A 220 0.06 1.23 -5.04
C ILE A 220 1.44 1.87 -5.16
N SER A 221 1.51 3.18 -5.30
CA SER A 221 2.75 3.89 -5.60
C SER A 221 3.59 4.23 -4.38
N GLY A 222 2.98 4.31 -3.20
CA GLY A 222 3.62 4.84 -1.99
C GLY A 222 3.85 6.36 -2.03
N ILE A 223 3.40 7.05 -3.08
CA ILE A 223 3.47 8.50 -3.20
C ILE A 223 2.25 9.13 -2.53
N ASP A 224 2.45 10.28 -1.89
CA ASP A 224 1.34 11.02 -1.29
C ASP A 224 0.37 11.48 -2.40
N PRO A 225 -0.93 11.15 -2.31
CA PRO A 225 -1.93 11.58 -3.30
C PRO A 225 -1.99 13.09 -3.54
N VAL A 226 -1.52 13.94 -2.62
CA VAL A 226 -1.43 15.39 -2.85
C VAL A 226 -0.45 15.76 -3.96
N ASP A 227 0.57 14.93 -4.18
CA ASP A 227 1.59 15.11 -5.22
C ASP A 227 1.11 14.62 -6.59
N ARG A 228 -0.04 13.93 -6.65
CA ARG A 228 -0.73 13.60 -7.91
C ARG A 228 -1.53 14.80 -8.38
N VAL A 229 -0.86 15.68 -9.10
CA VAL A 229 -1.46 16.85 -9.74
C VAL A 229 -1.56 16.58 -11.24
N PRO A 230 -2.56 15.78 -11.69
CA PRO A 230 -2.74 15.56 -13.11
C PRO A 230 -3.18 16.84 -13.79
N ASP A 231 -2.98 16.88 -15.11
CA ASP A 231 -3.69 17.81 -15.98
C ASP A 231 -5.21 17.53 -15.93
N ALA A 232 -5.95 18.03 -16.91
CA ALA A 232 -7.38 17.78 -17.01
C ALA A 232 -7.68 16.26 -17.07
N LEU A 233 -8.27 15.71 -16.01
CA LEU A 233 -8.76 14.34 -15.98
C LEU A 233 -10.10 14.24 -16.74
N PRO A 234 -10.18 13.52 -17.88
CA PRO A 234 -11.41 13.37 -18.66
C PRO A 234 -12.42 12.38 -18.02
N ILE A 235 -12.55 12.40 -16.69
CA ILE A 235 -13.45 11.51 -15.96
C ILE A 235 -14.85 12.12 -15.90
N ARG A 236 -15.85 11.41 -16.44
CA ARG A 236 -17.23 11.90 -16.52
C ARG A 236 -17.78 12.31 -15.16
N GLY A 237 -18.12 13.58 -15.04
CA GLY A 237 -18.75 14.18 -13.86
C GLY A 237 -17.77 14.80 -12.89
N LEU A 238 -16.46 14.56 -13.06
CA LEU A 238 -15.39 15.13 -12.23
C LEU A 238 -15.27 16.64 -12.41
N GLN A 239 -15.57 17.15 -13.60
CA GLN A 239 -15.62 18.60 -13.91
C GLN A 239 -16.66 19.40 -13.10
N ARG A 240 -17.48 18.71 -12.29
CA ARG A 240 -18.41 19.34 -11.34
C ARG A 240 -17.79 19.59 -9.96
N LEU A 241 -16.61 19.03 -9.70
CA LEU A 241 -15.80 19.33 -8.55
C LEU A 241 -14.81 20.43 -8.95
N ASP A 242 -14.72 21.48 -8.14
CA ASP A 242 -13.73 22.54 -8.35
C ASP A 242 -12.33 22.10 -7.87
N GLY A 243 -11.33 22.95 -8.10
CA GLY A 243 -9.94 22.67 -7.74
C GLY A 243 -9.75 22.43 -6.24
N ASP A 244 -10.49 23.18 -5.40
CA ASP A 244 -10.42 23.05 -3.95
C ASP A 244 -10.98 21.71 -3.48
N ALA A 245 -12.11 21.26 -4.04
CA ALA A 245 -12.66 19.93 -3.76
C ALA A 245 -11.71 18.81 -4.20
N LEU A 246 -11.07 18.92 -5.37
CA LEU A 246 -10.09 17.93 -5.84
C LEU A 246 -8.83 17.91 -4.97
N GLN A 247 -8.34 19.07 -4.53
CA GLN A 247 -7.22 19.15 -3.58
C GLN A 247 -7.57 18.59 -2.21
N PHE A 248 -8.78 18.87 -1.72
CA PHE A 248 -9.30 18.31 -0.48
C PHE A 248 -9.35 16.79 -0.53
N LEU A 249 -9.93 16.20 -1.58
CA LEU A 249 -10.04 14.74 -1.70
C LEU A 249 -8.65 14.06 -1.76
N ARG A 250 -7.68 14.63 -2.48
CA ARG A 250 -6.29 14.14 -2.45
C ARG A 250 -5.67 14.24 -1.06
N SER A 251 -5.92 15.33 -0.35
CA SER A 251 -5.43 15.51 1.02
C SER A 251 -6.04 14.49 1.99
N ILE A 252 -7.34 14.22 1.88
CA ILE A 252 -8.03 13.18 2.67
C ILE A 252 -7.48 11.79 2.36
N ALA A 253 -7.19 11.49 1.09
CA ALA A 253 -6.58 10.23 0.71
C ALA A 253 -5.23 10.03 1.42
N GLY A 254 -4.31 10.99 1.30
CA GLY A 254 -2.99 10.91 1.94
C GLY A 254 -3.05 10.85 3.47
N GLN A 255 -3.93 11.64 4.10
CA GLN A 255 -4.15 11.59 5.56
C GLN A 255 -4.64 10.22 6.01
N SER A 256 -5.59 9.63 5.29
CA SER A 256 -6.19 8.34 5.64
C SER A 256 -5.21 7.17 5.45
N ILE A 257 -4.37 7.20 4.40
CA ILE A 257 -3.28 6.24 4.22
C ILE A 257 -2.28 6.33 5.39
N ARG A 258 -1.86 7.55 5.77
CA ARG A 258 -0.96 7.74 6.92
C ARG A 258 -1.61 7.27 8.22
N GLN A 259 -2.86 7.63 8.45
CA GLN A 259 -3.62 7.19 9.62
C GLN A 259 -3.72 5.66 9.68
N TRP A 260 -3.93 5.01 8.53
CA TRP A 260 -3.90 3.55 8.46
C TRP A 260 -2.51 3.00 8.80
N ASN A 261 -1.42 3.61 8.34
CA ASN A 261 -0.09 3.04 8.62
C ASN A 261 0.43 3.32 10.04
N LEU A 262 -0.27 4.13 10.85
CA LEU A 262 0.04 4.27 12.27
C LEU A 262 -0.47 3.05 13.08
N PRO A 263 0.22 2.68 14.17
CA PRO A 263 -0.30 1.71 15.13
C PRO A 263 -1.68 2.15 15.64
N PRO A 264 -2.61 1.20 15.90
CA PRO A 264 -3.85 1.53 16.58
C PRO A 264 -3.54 2.18 17.93
N ARG A 265 -4.23 3.28 18.23
CA ARG A 265 -4.11 4.00 19.52
C ARG A 265 -4.90 3.29 20.61
#